data_AF-A0A2I0VXJ0-F1
#
_entry.id   AF-A0A2I0VXJ0-F1
#
_cell.length_a   1.000
_cell.length_b   1.000
_cell.length_c   1.000
_cell.angle_alpha   90.00
_cell.angle_beta   90.00
_cell.angle_gamma   90.00
#
_symmetry.space_group_name_H-M   'P 1'
#
loop_
_entity.id
_entity.type
_entity.pdbx_description
1 polymer ?
#
loop_
_entity_poly.entity_id
_entity_poly.type
_entity_poly.pdbx_seq_one_letter_code
_entity_poly.pdbx_strand_id
1 'polypeptide(L)'
;MEILHGRWRLLYCTGRHLGLTLRQPSRRVIIGSAYLTFTTSDNSDEPSLLLTSNISFKIMPISSWPHDKSGSPGSLLVKSKAKITSGRRLYLREEDGAMPSHFSSQESISSALLSKKWKGVGSVKELPYSLPAAEILHGEIDVSMNLEQSSSPSAIGEAQAVLKEVRTQIPPEMFDISKLVCGTYVDSRMLVLRGVNGSALLFTRSCALN
;
A
#
# COMPACT_ATOMS: atom_id res chain seq x y z
N MET A 1 -21.09 -5.84 0.36
CA MET A 1 -19.67 -6.09 0.68
C MET A 1 -19.31 -5.07 1.75
N GLU A 2 -19.24 -5.48 3.02
CA GLU A 2 -18.96 -4.56 4.12
C GLU A 2 -17.45 -4.34 4.21
N ILE A 3 -16.99 -3.13 3.92
CA ILE A 3 -15.61 -2.73 4.15
C ILE A 3 -15.44 -2.53 5.64
N LEU A 4 -14.49 -3.22 6.27
CA LEU A 4 -14.20 -3.01 7.67
C LEU A 4 -13.48 -1.68 7.84
N HIS A 5 -14.25 -0.66 8.22
CA HIS A 5 -13.73 0.61 8.71
C HIS A 5 -12.67 0.37 9.78
N GLY A 6 -11.67 1.23 9.80
CA GLY A 6 -10.69 1.26 10.86
C GLY A 6 -9.28 1.52 10.38
N ARG A 7 -8.37 1.46 11.36
CA ARG A 7 -6.96 1.73 11.23
C ARG A 7 -6.19 0.43 11.05
N TRP A 8 -5.36 0.37 10.03
CA TRP A 8 -4.62 -0.81 9.63
C TRP A 8 -3.13 -0.51 9.66
N ARG A 9 -2.34 -1.31 10.36
CA ARG A 9 -0.89 -1.17 10.45
C ARG A 9 -0.22 -2.01 9.37
N LEU A 10 0.66 -1.39 8.60
CA LEU A 10 1.50 -2.10 7.64
C LEU A 10 2.46 -3.02 8.41
N LEU A 11 2.40 -4.32 8.13
CA LEU A 11 3.27 -5.34 8.72
C LEU A 11 4.40 -5.70 7.76
N TYR A 12 4.05 -5.90 6.49
CA TYR A 12 4.98 -6.37 5.47
C TYR A 12 4.52 -5.90 4.09
N CYS A 13 5.45 -5.74 3.16
CA CYS A 13 5.15 -5.57 1.74
C CYS A 13 5.97 -6.59 0.95
N THR A 14 5.53 -7.06 -0.22
CA THR A 14 6.38 -7.89 -1.10
C THR A 14 7.11 -7.06 -2.16
N GLY A 15 7.09 -5.74 -2.00
CA GLY A 15 7.61 -4.79 -2.98
C GLY A 15 9.12 -4.62 -2.88
N ARG A 16 9.60 -3.39 -3.14
CA ARG A 16 11.02 -3.06 -3.00
C ARG A 16 11.42 -3.12 -1.53
N HIS A 17 12.20 -4.13 -1.17
CA HIS A 17 12.85 -4.19 0.13
C HIS A 17 14.21 -3.50 0.08
N LEU A 18 14.49 -2.68 1.09
CA LEU A 18 15.86 -2.30 1.39
C LEU A 18 16.50 -3.47 2.14
N GLY A 19 17.26 -4.29 1.42
CA GLY A 19 18.09 -5.34 2.02
C GLY A 19 19.28 -4.75 2.78
N LEU A 20 20.27 -5.60 3.10
CA LEU A 20 21.56 -5.15 3.62
C LEU A 20 22.33 -4.42 2.51
N THR A 21 22.04 -3.14 2.32
CA THR A 21 22.73 -2.29 1.35
C THR A 21 23.86 -1.53 2.05
N LEU A 22 25.04 -1.43 1.41
CA LEU A 22 26.13 -0.53 1.83
C LEU A 22 25.82 0.96 1.62
N ARG A 23 24.56 1.30 1.35
CA ARG A 23 24.12 2.67 1.11
C ARG A 23 24.26 3.47 2.40
N GLN A 24 24.95 4.60 2.29
CA GLN A 24 24.91 5.63 3.32
C GLN A 24 23.81 6.64 2.98
N PRO A 25 22.72 6.72 3.77
CA PRO A 25 21.66 7.68 3.52
C PRO A 25 22.13 9.11 3.82
N SER A 26 21.76 10.07 2.96
CA SER A 26 22.13 11.50 3.13
C SER A 26 21.53 12.09 4.42
N ARG A 27 20.31 11.69 4.76
CA ARG A 27 19.70 11.90 6.07
C ARG A 27 19.21 10.55 6.58
N ARG A 28 19.58 10.22 7.80
CA ARG A 28 19.22 8.95 8.43
C ARG A 28 17.82 9.08 9.00
N VAL A 29 16.91 8.23 8.55
CA VAL A 29 15.52 8.21 9.01
C VAL A 29 15.19 6.80 9.45
N ILE A 30 14.49 6.68 10.57
CA ILE A 30 13.94 5.40 11.04
C ILE A 30 12.42 5.52 10.96
N ILE A 31 11.79 4.66 10.16
CA ILE A 31 10.33 4.56 10.13
C ILE A 31 9.85 3.95 11.45
N GLY A 32 8.86 4.61 12.07
CA GLY A 32 8.20 4.13 13.27
C GLY A 32 7.00 3.26 12.91
N SER A 33 5.85 3.90 12.72
CA SER A 33 4.59 3.22 12.40
C SER A 33 4.02 3.75 11.09
N ALA A 34 3.59 2.85 10.22
CA ALA A 34 2.87 3.17 9.00
C ALA A 34 1.45 2.59 9.11
N TYR A 35 0.46 3.49 9.13
CA TYR A 35 -0.95 3.17 9.24
C TYR A 35 -1.70 3.59 7.99
N LEU A 36 -2.72 2.81 7.65
CA LEU A 36 -3.69 3.10 6.61
C LEU A 36 -5.09 3.04 7.25
N THR A 37 -5.84 4.12 7.18
CA THR A 37 -7.15 4.24 7.81
C THR A 37 -8.22 4.38 6.76
N PHE A 38 -9.24 3.53 6.82
CA PHE A 38 -10.43 3.56 5.97
C PHE A 38 -11.59 4.13 6.79
N THR A 39 -12.13 5.25 6.35
CA THR A 39 -13.32 5.90 6.92
C THR A 39 -14.32 6.19 5.81
N THR A 40 -15.58 5.80 5.96
CA THR A 40 -16.64 6.21 5.03
C THR A 40 -17.12 7.60 5.42
N SER A 41 -17.38 8.45 4.43
CA SER A 41 -18.08 9.71 4.64
C SER A 41 -19.55 9.54 4.24
N ASP A 42 -20.44 9.62 5.22
CA ASP A 42 -21.90 9.42 5.09
C ASP A 42 -22.65 10.63 4.50
N ASN A 43 -21.93 11.63 3.96
CA ASN A 43 -22.52 12.93 3.65
C ASN A 43 -22.93 13.13 2.17
N SER A 44 -23.10 12.05 1.39
CA SER A 44 -23.58 12.14 0.00
C SER A 44 -24.32 10.88 -0.45
N ASP A 45 -25.22 11.04 -1.43
CA ASP A 45 -25.96 9.96 -2.13
C ASP A 45 -25.04 8.87 -2.75
N GLU A 46 -23.74 9.14 -2.87
CA GLU A 46 -22.73 8.14 -3.22
C GLU A 46 -21.78 7.86 -2.04
N PRO A 47 -21.57 6.59 -1.65
CA PRO A 47 -20.64 6.24 -0.58
C PRO A 47 -19.20 6.51 -1.02
N SER A 48 -18.62 7.57 -0.47
CA SER A 48 -17.22 7.92 -0.67
C SER A 48 -16.39 7.43 0.53
N LEU A 49 -15.28 6.78 0.23
CA LEU A 49 -14.33 6.29 1.21
C LEU A 49 -13.17 7.28 1.31
N LEU A 50 -12.93 7.82 2.49
CA LEU A 50 -11.71 8.56 2.80
C LEU A 50 -10.63 7.57 3.24
N LEU A 51 -9.54 7.56 2.49
CA LEU A 51 -8.34 6.79 2.78
C LEU A 51 -7.26 7.72 3.32
N THR A 52 -6.72 7.39 4.49
CA THR A 52 -5.67 8.18 5.15
C THR A 52 -4.46 7.30 5.43
N SER A 53 -3.33 7.57 4.79
CA SER A 53 -2.04 6.96 5.13
C SER A 53 -1.28 7.88 6.08
N ASN A 54 -0.94 7.38 7.26
CA ASN A 54 -0.19 8.09 8.29
C ASN A 54 1.10 7.33 8.59
N ILE A 55 2.22 7.99 8.36
CA ILE A 55 3.56 7.45 8.53
C ILE A 55 4.28 8.31 9.56
N SER A 56 4.70 7.70 10.66
CA SER A 56 5.59 8.33 11.63
C SER A 56 7.03 7.88 11.41
N PHE A 57 7.98 8.79 11.60
CA PHE A 57 9.40 8.52 11.49
C PHE A 57 10.20 9.39 12.45
N LYS A 58 11.46 9.01 12.69
CA LYS A 58 12.44 9.80 13.45
C LYS A 58 13.64 10.10 12.57
N ILE A 59 14.08 11.36 12.58
CA ILE A 59 15.30 11.80 11.91
C ILE A 59 16.44 11.65 12.91
N MET A 60 17.41 10.81 12.55
CA MET A 60 18.57 10.53 13.39
C MET A 60 19.67 11.56 13.16
N PRO A 61 20.42 11.95 14.21
CA PRO A 61 21.59 12.80 14.04
C PRO A 61 22.65 12.11 13.17
N ILE A 62 23.40 12.92 12.41
CA ILE A 62 24.42 12.43 11.46
C ILE A 62 25.67 11.95 12.21
N SER A 63 26.02 12.60 13.31
CA SER A 63 27.29 12.41 14.03
C SER A 63 27.36 11.17 14.92
N SER A 64 26.23 10.65 15.40
CA SER A 64 26.18 9.44 16.23
C SER A 64 24.92 8.64 15.91
N TRP A 65 25.01 7.31 15.95
CA TRP A 65 23.84 6.44 15.93
C TRP A 65 23.51 6.11 17.38
N PRO A 66 22.66 6.91 18.04
CA PRO A 66 22.42 6.72 19.46
C PRO A 66 21.70 5.38 19.64
N HIS A 67 22.18 4.58 20.61
CA HIS A 67 21.68 3.23 20.85
C HIS A 67 20.19 3.20 21.20
N ASP A 68 19.69 4.31 21.76
CA ASP A 68 18.29 4.53 22.12
C ASP A 68 17.39 4.87 20.91
N LYS A 69 17.96 4.99 19.70
CA LYS A 69 17.27 5.43 18.48
C LYS A 69 16.53 6.76 18.67
N SER A 70 17.12 7.66 19.48
CA SER A 70 16.63 9.03 19.65
C SER A 70 16.87 9.87 18.40
N GLY A 71 15.89 10.72 18.10
CA GLY A 71 15.89 11.56 16.91
C GLY A 71 14.70 12.50 16.94
N SER A 72 14.73 13.55 16.11
CA SER A 72 13.60 14.46 16.00
C SER A 72 12.43 13.77 15.29
N PRO A 73 11.20 13.88 15.82
CA PRO A 73 10.06 13.23 15.22
C PRO A 73 9.65 13.95 13.92
N GLY A 74 9.08 13.17 13.02
CA GLY A 74 8.42 13.66 11.82
C GLY A 74 7.24 12.77 11.46
N SER A 75 6.29 13.35 10.73
CA SER A 75 5.12 12.62 10.26
C SER A 75 4.79 12.99 8.82
N LEU A 76 4.38 11.99 8.05
CA LEU A 76 3.88 12.14 6.71
C LEU A 76 2.43 11.65 6.67
N LEU A 77 1.54 12.50 6.17
CA LEU A 77 0.11 12.25 6.09
C LEU A 77 -0.35 12.40 4.65
N VAL A 78 -0.95 11.35 4.11
CA VAL A 78 -1.54 11.32 2.78
C VAL A 78 -3.03 11.05 2.93
N LYS A 79 -3.86 11.90 2.32
CA LYS A 79 -5.31 11.76 2.31
C LYS A 79 -5.79 11.64 0.87
N SER A 80 -6.71 10.72 0.62
CA SER A 80 -7.38 10.60 -0.67
C SER A 80 -8.82 10.18 -0.50
N LYS A 81 -9.71 10.76 -1.32
CA LYS A 81 -11.07 10.26 -1.46
C LYS A 81 -11.07 9.17 -2.52
N ALA A 82 -11.67 8.04 -2.23
CA ALA A 82 -11.79 6.91 -3.12
C ALA A 82 -13.24 6.40 -3.18
N LYS A 83 -13.61 5.81 -4.31
CA LYS A 83 -14.83 5.03 -4.45
C LYS A 83 -14.43 3.56 -4.51
N ILE A 84 -15.17 2.70 -3.84
CA ILE A 84 -14.92 1.26 -3.90
C ILE A 84 -16.01 0.62 -4.75
N THR A 85 -15.57 -0.09 -5.78
CA THR A 85 -16.44 -0.88 -6.66
C THR A 85 -16.17 -2.38 -6.41
N SER A 86 -17.13 -3.23 -6.77
CA SER A 86 -16.89 -4.67 -6.79
C SER A 86 -15.80 -4.97 -7.81
N GLY A 87 -14.65 -5.48 -7.34
CA GLY A 87 -13.50 -5.74 -8.21
C GLY A 87 -13.65 -7.02 -9.02
N ARG A 88 -13.16 -7.02 -10.27
CA ARG A 88 -13.13 -8.23 -11.12
C ARG A 88 -11.93 -9.11 -10.75
N ARG A 89 -12.16 -10.41 -10.52
CA ARG A 89 -11.09 -11.38 -10.24
C ARG A 89 -10.26 -11.63 -11.50
N LEU A 90 -8.94 -11.59 -11.38
CA LEU A 90 -8.00 -11.89 -12.47
C LEU A 90 -7.43 -13.33 -12.41
N TYR A 91 -8.00 -14.21 -11.57
CA TYR A 91 -7.62 -15.62 -11.57
C TYR A 91 -8.15 -16.30 -12.84
N LEU A 92 -7.26 -17.00 -13.55
CA LEU A 92 -7.60 -17.77 -14.75
C LEU A 92 -8.68 -18.79 -14.41
N ARG A 93 -9.81 -18.69 -15.11
CA ARG A 93 -10.78 -19.77 -15.24
C ARG A 93 -10.09 -20.82 -16.11
N GLU A 94 -9.69 -21.96 -15.56
CA GLU A 94 -9.74 -23.17 -16.37
C GLU A 94 -11.22 -23.48 -16.50
N GLU A 95 -11.85 -23.01 -17.56
CA GLU A 95 -13.13 -23.55 -17.97
C GLU A 95 -13.00 -24.18 -19.34
N ASP A 96 -13.37 -25.45 -19.38
CA ASP A 96 -13.68 -26.18 -20.57
C ASP A 96 -14.73 -25.40 -21.40
N GLY A 97 -14.33 -25.06 -22.62
CA GLY A 97 -15.17 -24.74 -23.77
C GLY A 97 -16.49 -24.00 -23.56
N ALA A 98 -16.46 -22.67 -23.65
CA ALA A 98 -17.42 -21.88 -24.46
C ALA A 98 -17.10 -20.38 -24.37
N MET A 99 -16.77 -19.77 -25.51
CA MET A 99 -16.84 -18.31 -25.70
C MET A 99 -18.31 -17.86 -25.72
N PRO A 100 -18.61 -16.63 -25.27
CA PRO A 100 -18.86 -15.62 -26.30
C PRO A 100 -18.20 -14.27 -26.05
N SER A 101 -17.97 -13.61 -27.18
CA SER A 101 -17.44 -12.28 -27.42
C SER A 101 -18.14 -11.16 -26.65
N HIS A 102 -17.39 -10.22 -26.10
CA HIS A 102 -17.31 -8.81 -26.54
C HIS A 102 -16.42 -8.00 -25.56
N PHE A 103 -15.80 -6.95 -26.10
CA PHE A 103 -14.90 -5.95 -25.49
C PHE A 103 -13.40 -6.18 -25.70
N SER A 104 -12.97 -5.51 -26.77
CA SER A 104 -11.63 -5.18 -27.22
C SER A 104 -10.81 -4.37 -26.21
N SER A 105 -9.49 -4.52 -26.35
CA SER A 105 -8.43 -3.60 -25.92
C SER A 105 -7.72 -3.89 -24.59
N GLN A 106 -7.17 -5.10 -24.43
CA GLN A 106 -5.85 -5.29 -23.80
C GLN A 106 -5.27 -6.70 -24.04
N GLU A 107 -5.34 -7.16 -25.29
CA GLU A 107 -4.63 -8.36 -25.75
C GLU A 107 -3.15 -8.03 -26.00
N SER A 108 -2.29 -8.08 -24.99
CA SER A 108 -0.83 -8.13 -25.24
C SER A 108 -0.01 -8.81 -24.15
N ILE A 109 -0.57 -9.13 -22.98
CA ILE A 109 0.21 -9.67 -21.86
C ILE A 109 -0.08 -11.16 -21.61
N SER A 110 -1.22 -11.68 -22.08
CA SER A 110 -1.65 -13.05 -21.82
C SER A 110 -1.04 -14.12 -22.74
N SER A 111 -0.50 -13.76 -23.91
CA SER A 111 0.04 -14.76 -24.86
C SER A 111 1.51 -15.14 -24.61
N ALA A 112 2.25 -14.38 -23.78
CA ALA A 112 3.69 -14.59 -23.61
C ALA A 112 4.09 -15.60 -22.52
N LEU A 113 3.15 -16.01 -21.64
CA LEU A 113 3.47 -16.90 -20.50
C LEU A 113 3.01 -18.36 -20.67
N LEU A 114 2.37 -18.70 -21.78
CA LEU A 114 1.85 -20.06 -22.04
C LEU A 114 2.87 -21.03 -22.66
N SER A 115 4.12 -20.62 -22.87
CA SER A 115 5.13 -21.46 -23.51
C SER A 115 6.23 -21.91 -22.56
N LYS A 116 5.90 -22.65 -21.49
CA LYS A 116 6.80 -23.66 -20.89
C LYS A 116 6.09 -24.53 -19.85
N LYS A 117 5.67 -25.70 -20.33
CA LYS A 117 5.61 -27.01 -19.63
C LYS A 117 5.77 -26.97 -18.10
N TRP A 118 4.66 -26.90 -17.37
CA TRP A 118 4.57 -27.45 -16.02
C TRP A 118 3.58 -28.63 -16.06
N LYS A 119 4.09 -29.81 -16.43
CA LYS A 119 3.36 -31.07 -16.33
C LYS A 119 3.71 -31.69 -14.97
N GLY A 120 2.70 -31.82 -14.11
CA GLY A 120 2.76 -32.66 -12.92
C GLY A 120 2.75 -31.87 -11.61
N VAL A 121 1.61 -31.92 -10.91
CA VAL A 121 1.44 -32.60 -9.60
C VAL A 121 0.09 -32.15 -9.01
N GLY A 122 -0.77 -33.14 -8.74
CA GLY A 122 -1.89 -33.05 -7.79
C GLY A 122 -3.13 -32.32 -8.29
N SER A 123 -4.28 -33.01 -8.25
CA SER A 123 -5.61 -32.39 -8.33
C SER A 123 -5.68 -31.20 -7.38
N VAL A 124 -5.67 -29.99 -7.94
CA VAL A 124 -5.79 -28.74 -7.18
C VAL A 124 -7.18 -28.75 -6.56
N LYS A 125 -7.20 -29.08 -5.27
CA LYS A 125 -8.35 -28.92 -4.37
C LYS A 125 -8.86 -27.49 -4.55
N GLU A 126 -10.15 -27.34 -4.85
CA GLU A 126 -10.89 -26.09 -5.04
C GLU A 126 -10.20 -24.90 -4.35
N LEU A 127 -9.63 -24.01 -5.15
CA LEU A 127 -9.12 -22.73 -4.67
C LEU A 127 -10.28 -22.02 -3.94
N PRO A 128 -10.07 -21.41 -2.77
CA PRO A 128 -11.17 -20.81 -2.03
C PRO A 128 -11.76 -19.63 -2.83
N TYR A 129 -12.85 -19.89 -3.57
CA TYR A 129 -13.59 -18.93 -4.39
C TYR A 129 -14.45 -17.95 -3.57
N SER A 130 -14.35 -17.95 -2.24
CA SER A 130 -15.27 -17.27 -1.35
C SER A 130 -14.84 -15.87 -0.90
N LEU A 131 -13.63 -15.40 -1.23
CA LEU A 131 -13.18 -14.09 -0.74
C LEU A 131 -13.63 -12.96 -1.66
N PRO A 132 -14.38 -11.97 -1.14
CA PRO A 132 -14.87 -10.86 -1.95
C PRO A 132 -13.69 -9.95 -2.30
N ALA A 133 -13.59 -9.53 -3.58
CA ALA A 133 -12.57 -8.60 -4.06
C ALA A 133 -13.18 -7.20 -4.28
N ALA A 134 -12.51 -6.16 -3.77
CA ALA A 134 -12.87 -4.76 -3.97
C ALA A 134 -11.84 -4.08 -4.87
N GLU A 135 -12.31 -3.23 -5.78
CA GLU A 135 -11.48 -2.33 -6.59
C GLU A 135 -11.60 -0.91 -6.04
N ILE A 136 -10.48 -0.17 -6.00
CA ILE A 136 -10.42 1.16 -5.42
C ILE A 136 -10.17 2.19 -6.53
N LEU A 137 -11.17 3.05 -6.78
CA LEU A 137 -11.09 4.18 -7.70
C LEU A 137 -10.72 5.44 -6.93
N HIS A 138 -9.60 6.06 -7.28
CA HIS A 138 -9.02 7.15 -6.49
C HIS A 138 -9.35 8.53 -7.08
N GLY A 139 -9.59 9.50 -6.19
CA GLY A 139 -9.72 10.92 -6.51
C GLY A 139 -8.44 11.70 -6.17
N GLU A 140 -8.59 12.97 -5.80
CA GLU A 140 -7.47 13.84 -5.43
C GLU A 140 -6.67 13.28 -4.25
N ILE A 141 -5.34 13.49 -4.28
CA ILE A 141 -4.40 13.04 -3.26
C ILE A 141 -3.73 14.27 -2.66
N ASP A 142 -3.98 14.49 -1.38
CA ASP A 142 -3.32 15.51 -0.58
C ASP A 142 -2.17 14.89 0.22
N VAL A 143 -1.00 15.52 0.19
CA VAL A 143 0.21 15.05 0.86
C VAL A 143 0.77 16.17 1.73
N SER A 144 0.86 15.91 3.03
CA SER A 144 1.42 16.83 4.01
C SER A 144 2.53 16.16 4.83
N MET A 145 3.61 16.90 5.08
CA MET A 145 4.75 16.43 5.87
C MET A 145 5.05 17.44 6.97
N ASN A 146 5.18 16.95 8.19
CA ASN A 146 5.52 17.75 9.36
C ASN A 146 6.87 17.30 9.91
N LEU A 147 7.76 18.27 10.12
CA LEU A 147 9.07 18.11 10.72
C LEU A 147 9.19 19.12 11.87
N GLU A 148 9.58 18.67 13.06
CA GLU A 148 9.83 19.55 14.20
C GLU A 148 11.17 20.31 14.10
N GLN A 149 11.58 20.74 12.90
CA GLN A 149 12.83 21.47 12.69
C GLN A 149 12.61 22.98 12.74
N SER A 150 13.58 23.70 13.31
CA SER A 150 13.61 25.16 13.35
C SER A 150 13.56 25.75 11.93
N SER A 151 12.76 26.80 11.75
CA SER A 151 12.44 27.48 10.49
C SER A 151 13.62 28.22 9.85
N SER A 152 14.66 27.50 9.45
CA SER A 152 15.77 28.03 8.64
C SER A 152 15.53 27.79 7.15
N PRO A 153 16.03 28.66 6.25
CA PRO A 153 15.94 28.42 4.80
C PRO A 153 16.70 27.17 4.33
N SER A 154 17.66 26.67 5.12
CA SER A 154 18.28 25.35 4.90
C SER A 154 17.32 24.18 5.15
N ALA A 155 16.22 24.38 5.88
CA ALA A 155 15.28 23.33 6.25
C ALA A 155 14.56 22.72 5.04
N ILE A 156 14.37 23.45 3.94
CA ILE A 156 13.71 22.91 2.73
C ILE A 156 14.57 21.80 2.10
N GLY A 157 15.88 22.04 1.96
CA GLY A 157 16.81 21.03 1.44
C GLY A 157 16.91 19.81 2.35
N GLU A 158 16.89 20.03 3.66
CA GLU A 158 16.85 18.94 4.65
C GLU A 158 15.56 18.13 4.57
N ALA A 159 14.41 18.80 4.47
CA ALA A 159 13.11 18.17 4.33
C ALA A 159 13.03 17.33 3.06
N GLN A 160 13.58 17.81 1.93
CA GLN A 160 13.63 17.06 0.68
C GLN A 160 14.51 15.80 0.81
N ALA A 161 15.66 15.90 1.49
CA ALA A 161 16.54 14.76 1.75
C ALA A 161 15.87 13.71 2.65
N VAL A 162 15.17 14.16 3.70
CA VAL A 162 14.39 13.29 4.60
C VAL A 162 13.25 12.63 3.83
N LEU A 163 12.50 13.37 3.02
CA LEU A 163 11.40 12.83 2.21
C LEU A 163 11.90 11.77 1.23
N LYS A 164 13.06 11.99 0.60
CA LYS A 164 13.69 11.01 -0.29
C LYS A 164 14.05 9.72 0.47
N GLU A 165 14.55 9.83 1.70
CA GLU A 165 14.84 8.69 2.55
C GLU A 165 13.56 7.93 2.92
N VAL A 166 12.54 8.63 3.41
CA VAL A 166 11.24 8.03 3.78
C VAL A 166 10.63 7.28 2.59
N ARG A 167 10.62 7.89 1.39
CA ARG A 167 10.13 7.26 0.15
C ARG A 167 10.91 6.02 -0.28
N THR A 168 12.13 5.84 0.20
CA THR A 168 12.92 4.64 -0.12
C THR A 168 12.66 3.49 0.83
N GLN A 169 12.24 3.77 2.07
CA GLN A 169 11.98 2.75 3.10
C GLN A 169 10.53 2.24 3.08
N ILE A 170 9.60 3.04 2.58
CA ILE A 170 8.17 2.75 2.61
C ILE A 170 7.67 2.35 1.22
N PRO A 171 6.73 1.40 1.11
CA PRO A 171 6.11 1.05 -0.16
C PRO A 171 5.50 2.29 -0.84
N PRO A 172 5.70 2.47 -2.17
CA PRO A 172 5.16 3.62 -2.89
C PRO A 172 3.63 3.73 -2.77
N GLU A 173 2.92 2.63 -2.55
CA GLU A 173 1.47 2.57 -2.38
C GLU A 173 0.99 3.26 -1.09
N MET A 174 1.86 3.39 -0.08
CA MET A 174 1.57 4.15 1.14
C MET A 174 1.78 5.66 0.95
N PHE A 175 2.54 6.05 -0.06
CA PHE A 175 2.76 7.45 -0.42
C PHE A 175 1.75 7.94 -1.46
N ASP A 176 1.48 7.07 -2.43
CA ASP A 176 0.59 7.31 -3.54
C ASP A 176 -0.47 6.20 -3.54
N ILE A 177 -1.55 6.52 -2.86
CA ILE A 177 -2.68 5.64 -2.63
C ILE A 177 -3.32 5.19 -3.96
N SER A 178 -3.20 5.99 -5.04
CA SER A 178 -3.71 5.61 -6.37
C SER A 178 -3.12 4.33 -6.92
N LYS A 179 -1.96 3.92 -6.41
CA LYS A 179 -1.28 2.69 -6.80
C LYS A 179 -1.92 1.44 -6.19
N LEU A 180 -2.86 1.57 -5.27
CA LEU A 180 -3.63 0.44 -4.77
C LEU A 180 -4.69 0.05 -5.82
N VAL A 181 -4.81 -1.23 -6.11
CA VAL A 181 -5.76 -1.73 -7.12
C VAL A 181 -6.91 -2.45 -6.43
N CYS A 182 -6.56 -3.48 -5.66
CA CYS A 182 -7.56 -4.31 -5.00
C CYS A 182 -7.15 -4.73 -3.60
N GLY A 183 -8.15 -5.09 -2.81
CA GLY A 183 -7.99 -5.58 -1.45
C GLY A 183 -8.70 -6.90 -1.22
N THR A 184 -8.06 -7.77 -0.44
CA THR A 184 -8.63 -9.05 0.02
C THR A 184 -8.52 -9.11 1.53
N TYR A 185 -9.65 -9.37 2.20
CA TYR A 185 -9.67 -9.69 3.62
C TYR A 185 -9.33 -11.16 3.81
N VAL A 186 -8.32 -11.45 4.63
CA VAL A 186 -7.98 -12.82 5.03
C VAL A 186 -8.80 -13.22 6.26
N ASP A 187 -8.90 -12.32 7.24
CA ASP A 187 -9.79 -12.41 8.40
C ASP A 187 -10.21 -10.99 8.86
N SER A 188 -10.94 -10.87 9.98
CA SER A 188 -11.38 -9.57 10.52
C SER A 188 -10.25 -8.66 11.03
N ARG A 189 -9.02 -9.17 11.08
CA ARG A 189 -7.82 -8.50 11.62
C ARG A 189 -6.71 -8.37 10.57
N MET A 190 -6.86 -8.96 9.39
CA MET A 190 -5.81 -9.04 8.38
C MET A 190 -6.35 -8.66 7.00
N LEU A 191 -5.70 -7.66 6.41
CA LEU A 191 -6.03 -7.11 5.10
C LEU A 191 -4.81 -7.20 4.20
N VAL A 192 -4.99 -7.74 3.00
CA VAL A 192 -3.96 -7.75 1.96
C VAL A 192 -4.39 -6.79 0.86
N LEU A 193 -3.60 -5.74 0.62
CA LEU A 193 -3.80 -4.84 -0.51
C LEU A 193 -2.79 -5.12 -1.61
N ARG A 194 -3.22 -4.98 -2.86
CA ARG A 194 -2.38 -5.18 -4.05
C ARG A 194 -2.10 -3.86 -4.73
N GLY A 195 -0.83 -3.64 -5.06
CA GLY A 195 -0.38 -2.50 -5.86
C GLY A 195 -0.45 -2.76 -7.35
N VAL A 196 -0.48 -1.70 -8.16
CA VAL A 196 -0.39 -1.73 -9.64
C VAL A 196 0.88 -2.40 -10.15
N ASN A 197 1.94 -2.39 -9.34
CA ASN A 197 3.23 -3.02 -9.63
C ASN A 197 3.25 -4.53 -9.27
N GLY A 198 2.12 -5.11 -8.84
CA GLY A 198 2.01 -6.49 -8.37
C GLY A 198 2.49 -6.71 -6.93
N SER A 199 2.89 -5.66 -6.21
CA SER A 199 3.24 -5.75 -4.79
C SER A 199 2.01 -6.14 -3.96
N ALA A 200 2.24 -6.87 -2.87
CA ALA A 200 1.23 -7.16 -1.87
C ALA A 200 1.63 -6.53 -0.55
N LEU A 201 0.76 -5.70 0.01
CA LEU A 201 0.91 -5.06 1.31
C LEU A 201 0.03 -5.80 2.32
N LEU A 202 0.68 -6.36 3.33
CA LEU A 202 0.04 -7.08 4.41
C LEU A 202 -0.18 -6.11 5.58
N PHE A 203 -1.43 -5.98 5.98
CA PHE A 203 -1.86 -5.14 7.08
C PHE A 203 -2.50 -5.94 8.19
N THR A 204 -2.34 -5.43 9.41
CA THR A 204 -3.02 -5.92 10.61
C THR A 204 -3.90 -4.82 11.18
N ARG A 205 -5.10 -5.15 11.66
CA ARG A 205 -6.02 -4.18 12.24
C ARG A 205 -5.44 -3.68 13.55
N SER A 206 -5.33 -2.37 13.69
CA SER A 206 -4.92 -1.72 14.93
C SER A 206 -6.15 -1.50 15.80
N CYS A 207 -6.18 -2.10 16.98
CA CYS A 207 -7.25 -1.90 17.97
C CYS A 207 -7.10 -0.58 18.76
N ALA A 208 -6.06 0.21 18.50
CA ALA A 208 -5.83 1.45 19.24
C ALA A 208 -6.68 2.60 18.67
N LEU A 209 -7.80 2.87 19.36
CA LEU A 209 -8.34 4.21 19.53
C LEU A 209 -7.32 5.00 20.34
N ASN A 210 -6.50 5.79 19.66
CA ASN A 210 -5.71 6.89 20.20
C ASN A 210 -5.36 7.82 19.04
#